data_AF-A0A2N1M143-F1
#
_entry.id   AF-A0A2N1M143-F1
#
_cell.length_a   1.000
_cell.length_b   1.000
_cell.length_c   1.000
_cell.angle_alpha   90.00
_cell.angle_beta   90.00
_cell.angle_gamma   90.00
#
_symmetry.space_group_name_H-M   'P 1'
#
loop_
_entity.id
_entity.type
_entity.pdbx_description
1 polymer ?
#
loop_
_entity_poly.entity_id
_entity_poly.type
_entity_poly.pdbx_seq_one_letter_code
_entity_poly.pdbx_strand_id
1 'polypeptide(L)'
;LPTLCLRKRDAPDLYPMNVTCPLCNVNPEILLHVWTCTAPHNIYCQPDSLEVSSDFHEYLDCFKHNLQKKLSLHFKKYKTPDSVIILDLGKFDAFSIWDLSLLNSLPLPLSPTAHDLVRGFIPADLMALLMKYFTEKRAIGIVHSALFRFQNRIYKNLWSPRCDAFSAWERSLNISAKDKKLRKIVSGPSLDSSSVSSSAVTYSSVMPSGNPLVPNLETWLQSSLLRGGS
;
A
#
# COMPACT_ATOMS: atom_id res chain seq x y z
N LEU A 1 -3.39 -7.86 3.43
CA LEU A 1 -2.38 -8.47 2.54
C LEU A 1 -1.71 -9.64 3.26
N PRO A 2 -1.75 -10.86 2.71
CA PRO A 2 -1.19 -12.04 3.36
C PRO A 2 0.33 -12.10 3.16
N THR A 3 1.10 -11.67 4.16
CA THR A 3 2.55 -11.87 4.21
C THR A 3 2.87 -13.33 4.55
N LEU A 4 4.06 -13.84 4.21
CA LEU A 4 4.48 -15.17 4.66
C LEU A 4 4.45 -15.29 6.18
N CYS A 5 4.85 -14.26 6.92
CA CYS A 5 4.78 -14.27 8.38
C CYS A 5 3.33 -14.50 8.90
N LEU A 6 2.33 -13.87 8.27
CA LEU A 6 0.92 -14.12 8.61
C LEU A 6 0.51 -15.55 8.24
N ARG A 7 0.92 -16.03 7.06
CA ARG A 7 0.63 -17.40 6.61
C ARG A 7 1.24 -18.45 7.53
N LYS A 8 2.47 -18.26 8.01
CA LYS A 8 3.11 -19.15 9.00
C LYS A 8 2.32 -19.22 10.30
N ARG A 9 1.84 -18.07 10.79
CA ARG A 9 1.00 -18.02 12.00
C ARG A 9 -0.32 -18.76 11.81
N ASP A 10 -0.98 -18.54 10.68
CA ASP A 10 -2.31 -19.09 10.40
C ASP A 10 -2.24 -20.55 9.92
N ALA A 11 -1.06 -21.02 9.49
CA ALA A 11 -0.86 -22.29 8.83
C ALA A 11 0.56 -22.89 8.96
N PRO A 12 1.07 -23.15 10.18
CA PRO A 12 2.47 -23.51 10.43
C PRO A 12 2.92 -24.88 9.86
N ASP A 13 2.00 -25.82 9.67
CA ASP A 13 2.20 -27.12 9.01
C ASP A 13 2.34 -27.01 7.49
N LEU A 14 1.75 -25.99 6.87
CA LEU A 14 1.89 -25.73 5.43
C LEU A 14 3.10 -24.84 5.13
N TYR A 15 3.42 -23.91 6.04
CA TYR A 15 4.48 -22.94 5.85
C TYR A 15 5.54 -23.11 6.96
N PRO A 16 6.66 -23.80 6.68
CA PRO A 16 7.68 -24.08 7.69
C PRO A 16 8.25 -22.80 8.33
N MET A 17 8.52 -22.82 9.63
CA MET A 17 8.97 -21.61 10.33
C MET A 17 10.34 -21.10 9.90
N ASN A 18 11.20 -21.99 9.38
CA ASN A 18 12.54 -21.69 8.90
C ASN A 18 12.59 -21.03 7.51
N VAL A 19 11.49 -21.00 6.74
CA VAL A 19 11.54 -20.40 5.38
C VAL A 19 11.60 -18.88 5.44
N THR A 20 12.53 -18.27 4.73
CA THR A 20 12.63 -16.82 4.57
C THR A 20 11.74 -16.35 3.42
N CYS A 21 11.83 -15.09 3.04
CA CYS A 21 11.08 -14.53 1.91
C CYS A 21 11.29 -15.39 0.65
N PRO A 22 10.23 -15.88 0.00
CA PRO A 22 10.37 -16.76 -1.17
C PRO A 22 11.03 -16.12 -2.38
N LEU A 23 11.13 -14.79 -2.40
CA LEU A 23 11.67 -14.02 -3.51
C LEU A 23 13.18 -13.82 -3.38
N CYS A 24 13.66 -13.44 -2.19
CA CYS A 24 15.08 -13.16 -1.96
C CYS A 24 15.81 -14.25 -1.17
N ASN A 25 15.09 -15.11 -0.46
CA ASN A 25 15.62 -16.13 0.46
C ASN A 25 16.52 -15.61 1.60
N VAL A 26 16.58 -14.30 1.83
CA VAL A 26 17.45 -13.69 2.85
C VAL A 26 16.68 -13.30 4.12
N ASN A 27 15.68 -12.43 3.98
CA ASN A 27 14.99 -11.80 5.11
C ASN A 27 13.61 -12.43 5.37
N PRO A 28 13.05 -12.34 6.58
CA PRO A 28 11.64 -12.70 6.80
C PRO A 28 10.73 -11.78 5.99
N GLU A 29 9.71 -12.36 5.33
CA GLU A 29 8.73 -11.56 4.60
C GLU A 29 7.66 -10.99 5.55
N ILE A 30 8.01 -9.84 6.14
CA ILE A 30 7.10 -8.95 6.87
C ILE A 30 6.49 -7.90 5.94
N LEU A 31 5.57 -7.06 6.44
CA LEU A 31 4.81 -6.13 5.62
C LEU A 31 5.68 -5.14 4.83
N LEU A 32 6.72 -4.55 5.46
CA LEU A 32 7.68 -3.70 4.75
C LEU A 32 8.39 -4.49 3.64
N HIS A 33 8.87 -5.69 3.96
CA HIS A 33 9.62 -6.50 3.03
C HIS A 33 8.81 -6.90 1.78
N VAL A 34 7.47 -7.00 1.87
CA VAL A 34 6.62 -7.18 0.68
C VAL A 34 6.83 -6.08 -0.36
N TRP A 35 7.10 -4.85 0.09
CA TRP A 35 7.28 -3.69 -0.78
C TRP A 35 8.74 -3.41 -1.10
N THR A 36 9.65 -3.69 -0.17
CA THR A 36 11.07 -3.34 -0.29
C THR A 36 11.99 -4.55 -0.50
N CYS A 37 11.44 -5.70 -0.89
CA CYS A 37 12.23 -6.90 -1.17
C CYS A 37 13.24 -6.61 -2.29
N THR A 38 14.52 -6.80 -2.03
CA THR A 38 15.61 -6.61 -3.00
C THR A 38 15.91 -7.88 -3.81
N ALA A 39 14.89 -8.69 -4.13
CA ALA A 39 15.09 -9.79 -5.04
C ALA A 39 15.42 -9.25 -6.46
N PRO A 40 16.18 -9.97 -7.31
CA PRO A 40 16.63 -9.46 -8.61
C PRO A 40 15.52 -8.96 -9.55
N HIS A 41 14.27 -9.41 -9.36
CA HIS A 41 13.10 -8.96 -10.12
C HIS A 41 12.41 -7.70 -9.53
N ASN A 42 12.87 -7.21 -8.38
CA ASN A 42 12.36 -6.05 -7.64
C ASN A 42 13.46 -4.99 -7.36
N ILE A 43 14.62 -5.11 -8.02
CA ILE A 43 15.71 -4.15 -7.89
C ILE A 43 15.69 -3.20 -9.08
N TYR A 44 15.65 -1.91 -8.78
CA TYR A 44 16.01 -0.84 -9.70
C TYR A 44 17.49 -0.48 -9.49
N CYS A 45 18.34 -0.77 -10.47
CA CYS A 45 19.72 -0.27 -10.48
C CYS A 45 19.75 1.03 -11.29
N GLN A 46 20.03 2.16 -10.62
CA GLN A 46 20.50 3.35 -11.33
C GLN A 46 21.89 3.05 -11.92
N PRO A 47 22.17 3.37 -13.19
CA PRO A 47 23.44 3.02 -13.85
C PRO A 47 24.70 3.53 -13.14
N ASP A 48 24.58 4.60 -12.33
CA ASP A 48 25.72 5.34 -11.77
C ASP A 48 25.75 5.38 -10.22
N SER A 49 24.96 4.55 -9.53
CA SER A 49 24.82 4.55 -8.05
C SER A 49 25.15 3.19 -7.43
N LEU A 50 25.98 3.18 -6.38
CA LEU A 50 26.24 2.02 -5.51
C LEU A 50 25.09 1.75 -4.51
N GLU A 51 24.13 2.66 -4.39
CA GLU A 51 22.97 2.52 -3.49
C GLU A 51 21.80 1.85 -4.20
N VAL A 52 21.44 0.65 -3.73
CA VAL A 52 20.25 -0.09 -4.18
C VAL A 52 19.05 0.46 -3.42
N SER A 53 18.21 1.25 -4.10
CA SER A 53 16.90 1.66 -3.60
C SER A 53 15.81 0.76 -4.18
N SER A 54 14.86 0.35 -3.35
CA SER A 54 13.72 -0.45 -3.85
C SER A 54 12.86 0.41 -4.80
N ASP A 55 12.33 -0.20 -5.85
CA ASP A 55 11.31 0.40 -6.75
C ASP A 55 10.18 1.10 -5.96
N PHE A 56 9.79 0.55 -4.81
CA PHE A 56 8.76 1.16 -3.96
C PHE A 56 9.11 2.56 -3.46
N HIS A 57 10.37 2.77 -3.05
CA HIS A 57 10.86 4.07 -2.59
C HIS A 57 10.84 5.08 -3.74
N GLU A 58 11.34 4.69 -4.92
CA GLU A 58 11.30 5.53 -6.12
C GLU A 58 9.85 5.93 -6.48
N TYR A 59 8.90 4.99 -6.38
CA TYR A 59 7.51 5.27 -6.69
C TYR A 59 6.88 6.20 -5.65
N LEU A 60 7.23 6.06 -4.38
CA LEU A 60 6.78 6.95 -3.30
C LEU A 60 7.36 8.36 -3.49
N ASP A 61 8.64 8.47 -3.83
CA ASP A 61 9.29 9.75 -4.15
C ASP A 61 8.64 10.41 -5.36
N CYS A 62 8.34 9.64 -6.41
CA CYS A 62 7.59 10.14 -7.56
C CYS A 62 6.22 10.67 -7.15
N PHE A 63 5.50 9.98 -6.27
CA PHE A 63 4.21 10.43 -5.76
C PHE A 63 4.36 11.74 -4.98
N LYS A 64 5.29 11.79 -4.01
CA LYS A 64 5.61 12.97 -3.21
C LYS A 64 6.00 14.17 -4.09
N HIS A 65 6.96 13.97 -5.00
CA HIS A 65 7.44 14.98 -5.92
C HIS A 65 6.33 15.54 -6.81
N ASN A 66 5.42 14.70 -7.30
CA ASN A 66 4.31 15.16 -8.14
C ASN A 66 3.36 16.10 -7.38
N LEU A 67 3.06 15.81 -6.11
CA LEU A 67 2.23 16.68 -5.27
C LEU A 67 2.97 17.99 -4.95
N GLN A 68 4.22 17.89 -4.52
CA GLN A 68 5.07 19.05 -4.21
C GLN A 68 5.22 19.97 -5.42
N LYS A 69 5.47 19.41 -6.62
CA LYS A 69 5.54 20.16 -7.87
C LYS A 69 4.26 20.93 -8.16
N LYS A 70 3.08 20.38 -7.88
CA LYS A 70 1.81 21.11 -8.05
C LYS A 70 1.70 22.28 -7.08
N LEU A 71 2.09 22.09 -5.82
CA LEU A 71 2.16 23.17 -4.82
C LEU A 71 3.15 24.27 -5.23
N SER A 72 4.38 23.91 -5.59
CA SER A 72 5.41 24.87 -6.03
C SER A 72 4.98 25.69 -7.25
N LEU A 73 4.33 25.04 -8.23
CA LEU A 73 3.78 25.74 -9.40
C LEU A 73 2.67 26.72 -9.01
N HIS A 74 1.84 26.37 -8.01
CA HIS A 74 0.84 27.28 -7.48
C HIS A 74 1.49 28.49 -6.80
N PHE A 75 2.44 28.26 -5.90
CA PHE A 75 3.13 29.33 -5.18
C PHE A 75 3.82 30.32 -6.13
N LYS A 76 4.50 29.80 -7.16
CA LYS A 76 5.11 30.62 -8.21
C LYS A 76 4.07 31.45 -8.97
N LYS A 77 2.92 30.86 -9.32
CA LYS A 77 1.86 31.55 -10.06
C LYS A 77 1.24 32.70 -9.27
N TYR A 78 1.04 32.52 -7.98
CA TYR A 78 0.32 33.48 -7.12
C TYR A 78 1.25 34.33 -6.24
N LYS A 79 2.57 34.28 -6.46
CA LYS A 79 3.59 35.03 -5.70
C LYS A 79 3.40 34.89 -4.18
N THR A 80 3.17 33.65 -3.73
CA THR A 80 2.98 33.36 -2.30
C THR A 80 4.23 33.79 -1.51
N PRO A 81 4.09 34.42 -0.32
CA PRO A 81 5.23 34.83 0.49
C PRO A 81 6.11 33.66 0.92
N ASP A 82 7.44 33.85 0.89
CA ASP A 82 8.41 32.78 1.19
C ASP A 82 8.22 32.16 2.58
N SER A 83 7.85 32.97 3.58
CA SER A 83 7.58 32.48 4.94
C SER A 83 6.43 31.45 4.98
N VAL A 84 5.39 31.65 4.17
CA VAL A 84 4.25 30.72 4.07
C VAL A 84 4.65 29.46 3.30
N ILE A 85 5.43 29.61 2.23
CA ILE A 85 5.95 28.48 1.44
C ILE A 85 6.79 27.57 2.33
N ILE A 86 7.75 28.12 3.08
CA ILE A 86 8.64 27.36 3.95
C ILE A 86 7.84 26.60 5.02
N LEU A 87 6.87 27.26 5.66
CA LEU A 87 6.06 26.63 6.70
C LEU A 87 5.23 25.46 6.17
N ASP A 88 4.54 25.66 5.04
CA ASP A 88 3.61 24.65 4.52
C ASP A 88 4.33 23.51 3.79
N LEU A 89 5.46 23.77 3.14
CA LEU A 89 6.32 22.70 2.62
C LEU A 89 6.97 21.92 3.76
N GLY A 90 7.37 22.58 4.85
CA GLY A 90 7.85 21.89 6.04
C GLY A 90 6.82 20.93 6.63
N LYS A 91 5.54 21.34 6.69
CA LYS A 91 4.43 20.44 7.08
C LYS A 91 4.24 19.30 6.10
N PHE A 92 4.31 19.58 4.80
CA PHE A 92 4.21 18.57 3.77
C PHE A 92 5.29 17.51 3.91
N ASP A 93 6.55 17.92 4.11
CA ASP A 93 7.69 17.01 4.26
C ASP A 93 7.66 16.20 5.56
N ALA A 94 6.96 16.68 6.58
CA ALA A 94 6.82 16.01 7.87
C ALA A 94 5.72 14.94 7.91
N PHE A 95 4.95 14.70 6.83
CA PHE A 95 3.92 13.67 6.87
C PHE A 95 4.51 12.26 7.00
N SER A 96 3.97 11.48 7.94
CA SER A 96 4.40 10.10 8.24
C SER A 96 4.24 9.13 7.07
N ILE A 97 3.38 9.44 6.09
CA ILE A 97 3.25 8.64 4.86
C ILE A 97 4.53 8.62 4.02
N TRP A 98 5.49 9.51 4.26
CA TRP A 98 6.82 9.52 3.62
C TRP A 98 7.85 8.67 4.37
N ASP A 99 7.60 8.35 5.63
CA ASP A 99 8.56 7.65 6.48
C ASP A 99 8.37 6.12 6.40
N LEU A 100 9.25 5.46 5.65
CA LEU A 100 9.24 4.01 5.51
C LEU A 100 9.63 3.26 6.78
N SER A 101 10.33 3.91 7.72
CA SER A 101 10.72 3.27 8.99
C SER A 101 9.50 2.88 9.82
N LEU A 102 8.40 3.64 9.67
CA LEU A 102 7.13 3.41 10.36
C LEU A 102 6.44 2.10 9.95
N LEU A 103 6.76 1.54 8.78
CA LEU A 103 6.19 0.27 8.33
C LEU A 103 6.65 -0.94 9.15
N ASN A 104 7.73 -0.80 9.92
CA ASN A 104 8.23 -1.82 10.84
C ASN A 104 7.87 -1.53 12.30
N SER A 105 7.26 -0.38 12.59
CA SER A 105 7.01 0.01 13.97
C SER A 105 5.84 -0.78 14.57
N LEU A 106 6.09 -1.32 15.77
CA LEU A 106 5.07 -1.89 16.65
C LEU A 106 5.10 -1.09 17.97
N PRO A 107 3.94 -0.63 18.48
CA PRO A 107 2.60 -0.74 17.90
C PRO A 107 2.49 0.03 16.58
N LEU A 108 1.51 -0.35 15.75
CA LEU A 108 1.25 0.36 14.50
C LEU A 108 1.01 1.85 14.79
N PRO A 109 1.57 2.75 13.98
CA PRO A 109 1.44 4.18 14.21
C PRO A 109 -0.04 4.59 14.09
N LEU A 110 -0.46 5.53 14.93
CA LEU A 110 -1.81 6.11 14.89
C LEU A 110 -2.04 6.95 13.62
N SER A 111 -0.95 7.41 13.00
CA SER A 111 -0.98 8.15 11.74
C SER A 111 -0.89 7.22 10.53
N PRO A 112 -1.55 7.55 9.41
CA PRO A 112 -1.40 6.77 8.18
C PRO A 112 0.05 6.70 7.70
N THR A 113 0.41 5.60 7.07
CA THR A 113 1.76 5.27 6.56
C THR A 113 1.77 5.15 5.04
N ALA A 114 2.95 4.95 4.46
CA ALA A 114 3.07 4.62 3.04
C ALA A 114 2.23 3.39 2.63
N HIS A 115 2.01 2.45 3.56
CA HIS A 115 1.16 1.28 3.30
C HIS A 115 -0.30 1.66 3.12
N ASP A 116 -0.78 2.64 3.86
CA ASP A 116 -2.15 3.14 3.77
C ASP A 116 -2.38 3.85 2.43
N LEU A 117 -1.35 4.54 1.90
CA LEU A 117 -1.36 5.05 0.53
C LEU A 117 -1.52 3.94 -0.50
N VAL A 118 -0.84 2.80 -0.35
CA VAL A 118 -1.01 1.65 -1.26
C VAL A 118 -2.47 1.20 -1.30
N ARG A 119 -3.14 1.22 -0.15
CA ARG A 119 -4.57 0.88 -0.02
C ARG A 119 -5.52 2.00 -0.48
N GLY A 120 -4.99 3.17 -0.82
CA GLY A 120 -5.75 4.33 -1.29
C GLY A 120 -6.23 5.26 -0.18
N PHE A 121 -5.80 5.08 1.06
CA PHE A 121 -6.08 6.01 2.14
C PHE A 121 -5.18 7.24 2.02
N ILE A 122 -5.80 8.41 1.97
CA ILE A 122 -5.11 9.70 1.91
C ILE A 122 -5.26 10.39 3.27
N PRO A 123 -4.18 10.84 3.92
CA PRO A 123 -4.30 11.58 5.17
C PRO A 123 -5.13 12.85 5.01
N ALA A 124 -6.02 13.09 5.98
CA ALA A 124 -6.85 14.29 5.99
C ALA A 124 -6.01 15.57 5.97
N ASP A 125 -4.88 15.58 6.68
CA ASP A 125 -3.98 16.74 6.74
C ASP A 125 -3.33 17.06 5.38
N LEU A 126 -3.01 16.03 4.58
CA LEU A 126 -2.52 16.22 3.22
C LEU A 126 -3.61 16.84 2.34
N MET A 127 -4.85 16.35 2.45
CA MET A 127 -5.97 16.92 1.69
C MET A 127 -6.28 18.35 2.14
N ALA A 128 -6.28 18.62 3.44
CA ALA A 128 -6.48 19.95 4.00
C ALA A 128 -5.41 20.94 3.51
N LEU A 129 -4.14 20.53 3.47
CA LEU A 129 -3.06 21.33 2.92
C LEU A 129 -3.27 21.66 1.44
N LEU A 130 -3.69 20.69 0.64
CA LEU A 130 -3.97 20.92 -0.79
C LEU A 130 -5.18 21.83 -0.98
N MET A 131 -6.25 21.65 -0.20
CA MET A 131 -7.46 22.47 -0.27
C MET A 131 -7.25 23.92 0.17
N LYS A 132 -6.17 24.22 0.91
CA LYS A 132 -5.75 25.61 1.18
C LYS A 132 -5.40 26.38 -0.10
N TYR A 133 -4.94 25.69 -1.14
CA TYR A 133 -4.41 26.30 -2.37
C TYR A 133 -5.19 25.93 -3.63
N PHE A 134 -5.96 24.85 -3.60
CA PHE A 134 -6.73 24.39 -4.74
C PHE A 134 -8.19 24.26 -4.35
N THR A 135 -9.09 24.42 -5.33
CA THR A 135 -10.48 24.01 -5.15
C THR A 135 -10.52 22.51 -4.84
N GLU A 136 -11.52 22.07 -4.08
CA GLU A 136 -11.71 20.67 -3.70
C GLU A 136 -11.62 19.73 -4.92
N LYS A 137 -12.39 20.00 -5.97
CA LYS A 137 -12.36 19.24 -7.23
C LYS A 137 -10.95 19.10 -7.81
N ARG A 138 -10.14 20.17 -7.72
CA ARG A 138 -8.78 20.18 -8.24
C ARG A 138 -7.82 19.44 -7.30
N ALA A 139 -7.94 19.60 -5.98
CA ALA A 139 -7.16 18.87 -4.99
C ALA A 139 -7.37 17.35 -5.14
N ILE A 140 -8.63 16.92 -5.20
CA ILE A 140 -9.02 15.53 -5.46
C ILE A 140 -8.42 15.04 -6.78
N GLY A 141 -8.56 15.81 -7.86
CA GLY A 141 -8.00 15.44 -9.17
C GLY A 141 -6.47 15.29 -9.16
N ILE A 142 -5.75 16.15 -8.42
CA ILE A 142 -4.30 16.06 -8.26
C ILE A 142 -3.93 14.77 -7.51
N VAL A 143 -4.53 14.54 -6.35
CA VAL A 143 -4.23 13.37 -5.51
C VAL A 143 -4.59 12.09 -6.24
N HIS A 144 -5.79 12.00 -6.82
CA HIS A 144 -6.25 10.82 -7.54
C HIS A 144 -5.33 10.48 -8.73
N SER A 145 -4.93 11.48 -9.51
CA SER A 145 -4.02 11.27 -10.66
C SER A 145 -2.63 10.79 -10.23
N ALA A 146 -2.11 11.30 -9.11
CA ALA A 146 -0.84 10.85 -8.54
C ALA A 146 -0.97 9.44 -7.95
N LEU A 147 -2.04 9.18 -7.19
CA LEU A 147 -2.29 7.92 -6.49
C LEU A 147 -2.50 6.79 -7.49
N PHE A 148 -3.28 7.02 -8.54
CA PHE A 148 -3.49 6.05 -9.60
C PHE A 148 -2.17 5.64 -10.25
N ARG A 149 -1.28 6.60 -10.54
CA ARG A 149 0.05 6.30 -11.11
C ARG A 149 0.91 5.48 -10.15
N PHE A 150 0.92 5.86 -8.88
CA PHE A 150 1.65 5.17 -7.81
C PHE A 150 1.19 3.73 -7.66
N GLN A 151 -0.12 3.51 -7.45
CA GLN A 151 -0.72 2.19 -7.30
C GLN A 151 -0.56 1.33 -8.55
N ASN A 152 -0.71 1.90 -9.74
CA ASN A 152 -0.52 1.15 -10.99
C ASN A 152 0.93 0.68 -11.16
N ARG A 153 1.93 1.48 -10.77
CA ARG A 153 3.34 1.06 -10.80
C ARG A 153 3.61 -0.04 -9.78
N ILE A 154 3.12 0.12 -8.55
CA ILE A 154 3.23 -0.93 -7.51
C ILE A 154 2.58 -2.22 -7.99
N TYR A 155 1.38 -2.15 -8.53
CA TYR A 155 0.66 -3.34 -8.96
C TYR A 155 1.42 -4.10 -10.05
N LYS A 156 1.84 -3.39 -11.10
CA LYS A 156 2.48 -3.98 -12.28
C LYS A 156 3.89 -4.47 -12.01
N ASN A 157 4.68 -3.71 -11.25
CA ASN A 157 6.11 -3.94 -11.15
C ASN A 157 6.51 -4.67 -9.87
N LEU A 158 5.70 -4.58 -8.81
CA LEU A 158 6.02 -5.20 -7.51
C LEU A 158 5.02 -6.30 -7.14
N TRP A 159 3.73 -5.97 -7.07
CA TRP A 159 2.75 -6.88 -6.51
C TRP A 159 2.46 -8.09 -7.41
N SER A 160 2.19 -7.88 -8.70
CA SER A 160 1.88 -8.98 -9.63
C SER A 160 3.06 -9.94 -9.77
N PRO A 161 4.30 -9.48 -10.06
CA PRO A 161 5.46 -10.37 -10.16
C PRO A 161 5.71 -11.15 -8.86
N ARG A 162 5.58 -10.49 -7.71
CA ARG A 162 5.68 -11.15 -6.40
C ARG A 162 4.62 -12.24 -6.23
N CYS A 163 3.37 -12.01 -6.64
CA CYS A 163 2.32 -13.01 -6.55
C CYS A 163 2.61 -14.24 -7.41
N ASP A 164 3.14 -14.04 -8.63
CA ASP A 164 3.52 -15.12 -9.52
C ASP A 164 4.68 -15.95 -8.92
N ALA A 165 5.71 -15.27 -8.41
CA ALA A 165 6.84 -15.91 -7.74
C ALA A 165 6.42 -16.68 -6.48
N PHE A 166 5.57 -16.07 -5.63
CA PHE A 166 5.06 -16.70 -4.43
C PHE A 166 4.23 -17.95 -4.75
N SER A 167 3.39 -17.88 -5.78
CA SER A 167 2.58 -19.02 -6.24
C SER A 167 3.45 -20.15 -6.81
N ALA A 168 4.53 -19.81 -7.51
CA ALA A 168 5.50 -20.79 -7.99
C ALA A 168 6.24 -21.49 -6.85
N TRP A 169 6.63 -20.73 -5.84
CA TRP A 169 7.22 -21.26 -4.63
C TRP A 169 6.26 -22.19 -3.88
N GLU A 170 4.99 -21.81 -3.68
CA GLU A 170 4.01 -22.69 -3.03
C GLU A 170 3.82 -24.01 -3.79
N ARG A 171 3.79 -23.96 -5.13
CA ARG A 171 3.74 -25.15 -5.98
C ARG A 171 4.96 -26.05 -5.79
N SER A 172 6.15 -25.48 -5.60
CA SER A 172 7.36 -26.26 -5.32
C SER A 172 7.31 -27.00 -3.98
N LEU A 173 6.51 -26.52 -3.03
CA LEU A 173 6.24 -27.16 -1.74
C LEU A 173 5.02 -28.09 -1.77
N ASN A 174 4.45 -28.34 -2.95
CA ASN A 174 3.19 -29.09 -3.13
C ASN A 174 1.99 -28.51 -2.36
N ILE A 175 1.99 -27.20 -2.08
CA ILE A 175 0.86 -26.52 -1.42
C ILE A 175 -0.18 -26.16 -2.48
N SER A 176 -1.36 -26.76 -2.41
CA SER A 176 -2.46 -26.54 -3.35
C SER A 176 -3.53 -25.60 -2.78
N ALA A 177 -4.41 -25.09 -3.67
CA ALA A 177 -5.58 -24.32 -3.25
C ALA A 177 -6.55 -25.14 -2.37
N LYS A 178 -6.57 -26.47 -2.51
CA LYS A 178 -7.41 -27.35 -1.68
C LYS A 178 -6.93 -27.33 -0.23
N ASP A 179 -5.63 -27.44 0.00
CA ASP A 179 -5.01 -27.44 1.34
C ASP A 179 -5.31 -26.14 2.08
N LYS A 180 -5.23 -25.01 1.37
CA LYS A 180 -5.59 -23.68 1.89
C LYS A 180 -7.09 -23.58 2.24
N LYS A 181 -7.98 -24.19 1.43
CA LYS A 181 -9.44 -24.09 1.60
C LYS A 181 -9.97 -24.95 2.75
N LEU A 182 -9.41 -26.14 2.98
CA LEU A 182 -9.81 -27.00 4.10
C LEU A 182 -9.70 -26.27 5.46
N ARG A 183 -8.75 -25.35 5.58
CA ARG A 183 -8.47 -24.59 6.81
C ARG A 183 -9.40 -23.42 7.07
N LYS A 184 -9.91 -22.74 6.03
CA LYS A 184 -10.93 -21.69 6.20
C LYS A 184 -12.21 -22.23 6.86
N ILE A 185 -12.46 -23.53 6.77
CA ILE A 185 -13.63 -24.19 7.37
C ILE A 185 -13.40 -24.50 8.86
N VAL A 186 -12.17 -24.83 9.26
CA VAL A 186 -11.84 -25.21 10.64
C VAL A 186 -11.68 -23.99 11.57
N SER A 187 -11.38 -22.81 11.03
CA SER A 187 -11.15 -21.58 11.82
C SER A 187 -12.35 -20.63 11.92
N GLY A 188 -13.56 -21.05 11.53
CA GLY A 188 -14.79 -20.25 11.71
C GLY A 188 -15.42 -20.49 13.09
N PRO A 189 -15.95 -19.46 13.78
CA PRO A 189 -16.74 -19.70 14.99
C PRO A 189 -18.04 -20.41 14.62
N SER A 190 -18.35 -21.49 15.34
CA SER A 190 -19.68 -22.09 15.36
C SER A 190 -20.70 -21.01 15.71
N LEU A 191 -21.62 -20.73 14.80
CA LEU A 191 -22.69 -19.76 14.99
C LEU A 191 -23.73 -20.33 15.97
N ASP A 192 -23.63 -19.98 17.25
CA ASP A 192 -24.80 -19.93 18.13
C ASP A 192 -25.36 -18.52 18.15
N SER A 193 -26.60 -18.42 17.70
CA SER A 193 -27.37 -17.18 17.55
C SER A 193 -27.65 -16.52 18.89
N SER A 194 -27.13 -15.32 19.12
CA SER A 194 -27.82 -14.33 19.96
C SER A 194 -27.54 -12.91 19.48
N SER A 195 -28.62 -12.16 19.34
CA SER A 195 -28.69 -10.79 18.88
C SER A 195 -28.13 -9.83 19.93
N VAL A 196 -27.09 -9.07 19.57
CA VAL A 196 -26.71 -7.86 20.31
C VAL A 196 -26.56 -6.71 19.34
N SER A 197 -27.43 -5.72 19.51
CA SER A 197 -27.47 -4.44 18.82
C SER A 197 -26.22 -3.62 19.18
N SER A 198 -25.54 -3.04 18.20
CA SER A 198 -24.53 -2.01 18.45
C SER A 198 -24.54 -0.96 17.34
N SER A 199 -24.58 0.28 17.77
CA SER A 199 -24.89 1.50 17.03
C SER A 199 -23.94 1.74 15.86
N ALA A 200 -24.49 1.94 14.66
CA ALA A 200 -23.73 2.26 13.46
C ALA A 200 -23.23 3.71 13.47
N VAL A 201 -21.92 3.90 13.41
CA VAL A 201 -21.29 5.15 13.01
C VAL A 201 -21.46 5.28 11.49
N THR A 202 -22.16 6.32 11.05
CA THR A 202 -22.48 6.56 9.64
C THR A 202 -21.20 6.88 8.85
N TYR A 203 -20.75 5.93 8.02
CA TYR A 203 -19.64 6.09 7.08
C TYR A 203 -20.18 6.64 5.75
N SER A 204 -19.76 7.85 5.37
CA SER A 204 -20.11 8.44 4.07
C SER A 204 -19.08 8.02 3.02
N SER A 205 -19.38 6.95 2.30
CA SER A 205 -18.65 6.54 1.09
C SER A 205 -19.22 7.28 -0.12
N VAL A 206 -18.57 8.35 -0.56
CA VAL A 206 -18.95 9.01 -1.82
C VAL A 206 -18.20 8.33 -2.96
N MET A 207 -18.89 7.43 -3.68
CA MET A 207 -18.42 6.84 -4.93
C MET A 207 -19.06 7.59 -6.12
N PRO A 208 -18.31 8.19 -7.05
CA PRO A 208 -18.88 8.66 -8.31
C PRO A 208 -19.00 7.48 -9.28
N SER A 209 -20.21 7.27 -9.78
CA SER A 209 -20.57 6.29 -10.80
C SER A 209 -19.86 6.55 -12.14
N GLY A 210 -19.29 5.47 -12.70
CA GLY A 210 -19.31 5.17 -14.14
C GLY A 210 -18.12 5.65 -14.97
N ASN A 211 -17.13 4.77 -15.18
CA ASN A 211 -16.31 4.78 -16.40
C ASN A 211 -15.74 3.37 -16.73
N PRO A 212 -15.78 2.89 -17.98
CA PRO A 212 -15.73 1.44 -18.30
C PRO A 212 -14.33 0.82 -18.47
N LEU A 213 -13.29 1.27 -17.75
CA LEU A 213 -11.93 0.70 -17.87
C LEU A 213 -11.32 0.21 -16.55
N VAL A 214 -12.15 -0.09 -15.55
CA VAL A 214 -11.70 -0.42 -14.19
C VAL A 214 -12.06 -1.85 -13.71
N PRO A 215 -11.86 -2.96 -14.46
CA PRO A 215 -12.03 -4.27 -13.81
C PRO A 215 -10.87 -4.56 -12.85
N ASN A 216 -9.61 -4.34 -13.26
CA ASN A 216 -8.46 -5.02 -12.63
C ASN A 216 -7.94 -4.37 -11.32
N LEU A 217 -7.98 -3.04 -11.20
CA LEU A 217 -7.50 -2.36 -9.98
C LEU A 217 -8.52 -2.41 -8.84
N GLU A 218 -9.80 -2.27 -9.15
CA GLU A 218 -10.89 -2.32 -8.16
C GLU A 218 -11.14 -3.76 -7.68
N THR A 219 -11.08 -4.75 -8.59
CA THR A 219 -11.04 -6.16 -8.18
C THR A 219 -9.77 -6.50 -7.41
N TRP A 220 -8.61 -5.89 -7.69
CA TRP A 220 -7.39 -6.09 -6.90
C TRP A 220 -7.53 -5.56 -5.47
N LEU A 221 -8.02 -4.32 -5.29
CA LEU A 221 -8.28 -3.75 -3.96
C LEU A 221 -9.24 -4.66 -3.19
N GLN A 222 -10.35 -5.08 -3.80
CA GLN A 222 -11.36 -5.91 -3.12
C GLN A 222 -10.90 -7.36 -2.88
N SER A 223 -10.17 -7.99 -3.81
CA SER A 223 -9.71 -9.39 -3.70
C SER A 223 -8.52 -9.55 -2.74
N SER A 224 -7.59 -8.59 -2.74
CA SER A 224 -6.41 -8.59 -1.89
C SER A 224 -6.70 -8.17 -0.44
N LEU A 225 -7.78 -7.40 -0.22
CA LEU A 225 -8.20 -6.96 1.11
C LEU A 225 -9.16 -7.95 1.80
N LEU A 226 -10.07 -8.61 1.08
CA LEU A 226 -11.12 -9.43 1.71
C LEU A 226 -10.96 -10.94 1.56
N ARG A 227 -10.24 -11.44 0.55
CA ARG A 227 -10.24 -12.88 0.24
C ARG A 227 -8.91 -13.60 0.40
N GLY A 228 -7.78 -12.90 0.40
CA GLY A 228 -6.45 -13.52 0.32
C GLY A 228 -6.34 -14.27 -1.00
N GLY A 229 -5.64 -13.67 -1.97
CA GLY A 229 -5.62 -14.08 -3.38
C GLY A 229 -5.57 -15.60 -3.62
N SER A 230 -6.36 -16.00 -4.62
CA SER A 230 -6.62 -17.36 -5.10
C SER A 230 -5.36 -18.14 -5.46
#